data_AF-A0A7Y4XL20-F1
#
_entry.id   AF-A0A7Y4XL20-F1
#
_cell.length_a   1.000
_cell.length_b   1.000
_cell.length_c   1.000
_cell.angle_alpha   90.00
_cell.angle_beta   90.00
_cell.angle_gamma   90.00
#
_symmetry.space_group_name_H-M   'P 1'
#
loop_
_entity.id
_entity.type
_entity.pdbx_description
1 polymer ?
#
loop_
_entity_poly.entity_id
_entity_poly.type
_entity_poly.pdbx_seq_one_letter_code
_entity_poly.pdbx_strand_id
1 'polypeptide(L)'
;MAYRLAVLGYSAHSLHQRKLAARNVVRDLTQGRLALQNRDVRDLAQALGLDANALMRPLSDTEFNAWAFNSASTRYRLPVWQSAQKHWTSANYSWRQTAEVLGISNGRLHQAFTPTSTRRLLYPQALALTTALTIPEGPRTFLAHVPHQWREGCSPMSREV
;
A
#
# COMPACT_ATOMS: atom_id res chain seq x y z
N MET A 1 -13.41 -6.70 0.15
CA MET A 1 -13.09 -7.57 1.31
C MET A 1 -11.62 -7.95 1.36
N ALA A 2 -11.07 -8.53 0.30
CA ALA A 2 -9.67 -8.91 0.16
C ALA A 2 -8.61 -7.83 0.52
N TYR A 3 -8.91 -6.55 0.25
CA TYR A 3 -8.09 -5.39 0.59
C TYR A 3 -7.81 -5.20 2.10
N ARG A 4 -8.69 -5.74 2.95
CA ARG A 4 -8.66 -5.55 4.40
C ARG A 4 -7.52 -6.30 5.08
N LEU A 5 -7.14 -7.46 4.55
CA LEU A 5 -6.01 -8.24 5.06
C LEU A 5 -4.71 -7.43 4.98
N ALA A 6 -4.49 -6.75 3.85
CA ALA A 6 -3.33 -5.88 3.67
C ALA A 6 -3.35 -4.67 4.62
N VAL A 7 -4.52 -4.08 4.86
CA VAL A 7 -4.70 -2.96 5.82
C VAL A 7 -4.46 -3.40 7.26
N LEU A 8 -4.88 -4.61 7.61
CA LEU A 8 -4.69 -5.23 8.93
C LEU A 8 -3.27 -5.81 9.13
N GLY A 9 -2.34 -5.56 8.20
CA GLY A 9 -0.95 -6.02 8.29
C GLY A 9 -0.70 -7.48 7.88
N TYR A 10 -1.74 -8.19 7.41
CA TYR A 10 -1.60 -9.55 6.89
C TYR A 10 -1.17 -9.50 5.43
N SER A 11 0.14 -9.66 5.24
CA SER A 11 0.75 -9.91 3.92
C SER A 11 0.51 -11.34 3.43
N ALA A 12 0.69 -11.56 2.12
CA ALA A 12 0.67 -12.90 1.55
C ALA A 12 1.69 -13.84 2.20
N HIS A 13 2.82 -13.31 2.67
CA HIS A 13 3.83 -14.08 3.38
C HIS A 13 3.34 -14.54 4.76
N SER A 14 2.74 -13.65 5.56
CA SER A 14 2.19 -13.98 6.87
C SER A 14 0.98 -14.94 6.78
N LEU A 15 0.17 -14.81 5.74
CA LEU A 15 -0.94 -15.74 5.48
C LEU A 15 -0.44 -17.13 5.07
N HIS A 16 0.63 -17.19 4.27
CA HIS A 16 1.27 -18.44 3.89
C HIS A 16 1.95 -19.14 5.07
N GLN A 17 2.64 -18.39 5.95
CA GLN A 17 3.23 -18.95 7.17
C GLN A 17 2.19 -19.61 8.07
N ARG A 18 0.95 -19.09 8.08
CA ARG A 18 -0.18 -19.66 8.82
C ARG A 18 -0.88 -20.83 8.11
N LYS A 19 -0.39 -21.28 6.95
CA LYS A 19 -0.93 -22.40 6.15
C LYS A 19 -2.45 -22.30 5.88
N LEU A 20 -2.98 -21.07 5.78
CA LEU A 20 -4.42 -20.83 5.69
C LEU A 20 -5.02 -21.20 4.31
N ALA A 21 -4.22 -21.14 3.25
CA ALA A 21 -4.63 -21.50 1.90
C ALA A 21 -3.43 -21.71 0.98
N ALA A 22 -3.68 -22.26 -0.22
CA ALA A 22 -2.68 -22.37 -1.28
C ALA A 22 -2.16 -20.99 -1.73
N ARG A 23 -0.90 -20.95 -2.20
CA ARG A 23 -0.15 -19.69 -2.47
C ARG A 23 -0.82 -18.78 -3.51
N ASN A 24 -1.49 -19.36 -4.51
CA ASN A 24 -2.29 -18.66 -5.51
C ASN A 24 -3.53 -18.01 -4.89
N VAL A 25 -4.26 -18.75 -4.04
CA VAL A 25 -5.46 -18.29 -3.34
C VAL A 25 -5.14 -17.13 -2.41
N VAL A 26 -4.05 -17.21 -1.65
CA VAL A 26 -3.57 -16.12 -0.77
C VAL A 26 -3.24 -14.86 -1.57
N ARG A 27 -2.58 -14.99 -2.73
CA ARG A 27 -2.27 -13.85 -3.59
C ARG A 27 -3.53 -13.17 -4.07
N ASP A 28 -4.48 -13.93 -4.60
CA ASP A 28 -5.72 -13.40 -5.16
C ASP A 28 -6.62 -12.79 -4.06
N LEU A 29 -6.59 -13.37 -2.85
CA LEU A 29 -7.15 -12.81 -1.61
C LEU A 29 -6.50 -11.50 -1.17
N THR A 30 -5.19 -11.33 -1.30
CA THR A 30 -4.56 -10.05 -0.90
C THR A 30 -4.73 -8.95 -1.96
N GLN A 31 -5.08 -9.33 -3.19
CA GLN A 31 -5.18 -8.42 -4.33
C GLN A 31 -6.61 -7.96 -4.67
N GLY A 32 -7.63 -8.43 -3.95
CA GLY A 32 -9.01 -8.06 -4.27
C GLY A 32 -9.70 -8.96 -5.30
N ARG A 33 -9.02 -9.99 -5.80
CA ARG A 33 -9.44 -10.73 -6.99
C ARG A 33 -10.37 -11.91 -6.71
N LEU A 34 -10.41 -12.36 -5.45
CA LEU A 34 -11.29 -13.45 -5.02
C LEU A 34 -12.54 -12.87 -4.36
N ALA A 35 -13.71 -13.19 -4.92
CA ALA A 35 -14.98 -12.97 -4.24
C ALA A 35 -15.13 -14.03 -3.14
N LEU A 36 -15.29 -13.57 -1.89
CA LEU A 36 -15.52 -14.44 -0.74
C LEU A 36 -17.01 -14.43 -0.39
N GLN A 37 -17.55 -15.60 -0.06
CA GLN A 37 -18.87 -15.69 0.55
C GLN A 37 -18.78 -15.36 2.04
N ASN A 38 -19.91 -15.00 2.67
CA ASN A 38 -19.96 -14.65 4.09
C ASN A 38 -19.45 -15.78 5.02
N ARG A 39 -19.55 -17.04 4.60
CA ARG A 39 -18.97 -18.18 5.33
C ARG A 39 -17.44 -18.15 5.29
N ASP A 40 -16.87 -17.93 4.11
CA ASP A 40 -15.42 -17.91 3.89
C ASP A 40 -14.76 -16.77 4.68
N VAL A 41 -15.46 -15.63 4.82
CA VAL A 41 -15.00 -14.49 5.61
C VAL A 41 -14.98 -14.80 7.11
N ARG A 42 -15.97 -15.55 7.62
CA ARG A 42 -16.00 -15.96 9.03
C ARG A 42 -14.91 -16.96 9.34
N ASP A 43 -14.73 -17.96 8.48
CA ASP A 43 -13.69 -18.97 8.63
C ASP A 43 -12.29 -18.32 8.60
N LEU A 44 -12.10 -17.36 7.69
CA LEU A 44 -10.87 -16.57 7.62
C LEU A 44 -10.67 -15.69 8.86
N ALA A 45 -11.72 -15.02 9.34
CA ALA A 45 -11.65 -14.19 10.55
C ALA A 45 -11.24 -15.02 11.77
N GLN A 46 -11.89 -16.18 11.95
CA GLN A 46 -11.60 -17.12 13.03
C GLN A 46 -10.16 -17.62 12.96
N ALA A 47 -9.69 -18.02 11.78
CA ALA A 47 -8.32 -18.51 11.60
C ALA A 47 -7.26 -17.42 11.81
N LEU A 48 -7.63 -16.15 11.67
CA LEU A 48 -6.74 -15.00 11.92
C LEU A 48 -6.84 -14.46 13.35
N GLY A 49 -7.82 -14.89 14.13
CA GLY A 49 -8.12 -14.34 15.45
C GLY A 49 -8.71 -12.93 15.39
N LEU A 50 -9.48 -12.63 14.33
CA LEU A 50 -10.08 -11.33 14.06
C LEU A 50 -11.61 -11.40 14.17
N ASP A 51 -12.23 -10.25 14.43
CA ASP A 51 -13.66 -10.10 14.27
C ASP A 51 -14.04 -10.13 12.77
N ALA A 52 -15.02 -10.97 12.42
CA ALA A 52 -15.54 -11.05 11.06
C ALA A 52 -16.15 -9.72 10.60
N ASN A 53 -16.81 -8.98 11.49
CA ASN A 53 -17.34 -7.64 11.14
C ASN A 53 -16.20 -6.68 10.78
N ALA A 54 -15.05 -6.82 11.45
CA ALA A 54 -13.84 -6.09 11.13
C ALA A 54 -13.20 -6.51 9.79
N LEU A 55 -13.62 -7.59 9.13
CA LEU A 55 -13.27 -7.93 7.74
C LEU A 55 -14.36 -7.51 6.72
N MET A 56 -15.61 -7.45 7.16
CA MET A 56 -16.77 -7.15 6.31
C MET A 56 -17.02 -5.64 6.13
N ARG A 57 -16.65 -4.79 7.10
CA ARG A 57 -16.91 -3.35 7.00
C ARG A 57 -16.20 -2.71 5.80
N PRO A 58 -16.80 -1.67 5.17
CA PRO A 58 -16.10 -0.90 4.14
C PRO A 58 -14.80 -0.29 4.69
N LEU A 59 -13.81 -0.14 3.82
CA LEU A 59 -12.61 0.64 4.14
C LEU A 59 -13.03 2.11 4.29
N SER A 60 -12.46 2.79 5.27
CA SER A 60 -12.46 4.25 5.29
C SER A 60 -11.63 4.78 4.12
N ASP A 61 -11.87 6.02 3.71
CA ASP A 61 -11.12 6.65 2.62
C ASP A 61 -9.61 6.64 2.88
N THR A 62 -9.20 6.85 4.14
CA THR A 62 -7.79 6.79 4.55
C THR A 62 -7.20 5.39 4.37
N GLU A 63 -7.91 4.34 4.79
CA GLU A 63 -7.46 2.95 4.63
C GLU A 63 -7.37 2.58 3.15
N PHE A 64 -8.35 3.01 2.36
CA PHE A 64 -8.36 2.79 0.92
C PHE A 64 -7.17 3.49 0.24
N ASN A 65 -6.93 4.76 0.55
CA ASN A 65 -5.80 5.53 0.03
C ASN A 65 -4.45 4.89 0.39
N ALA A 66 -4.30 4.43 1.63
CA ALA A 66 -3.10 3.75 2.08
C ALA A 66 -2.88 2.43 1.33
N TRP A 67 -3.94 1.63 1.17
CA TRP A 67 -3.88 0.38 0.41
C TRP A 67 -3.53 0.60 -1.06
N ALA A 68 -4.19 1.55 -1.73
CA ALA A 68 -3.98 1.86 -3.14
C ALA A 68 -2.53 2.32 -3.38
N PHE A 69 -2.04 3.24 -2.54
CA PHE A 69 -0.67 3.74 -2.61
C PHE A 69 0.36 2.63 -2.38
N ASN A 70 0.20 1.83 -1.33
CA ASN A 70 1.13 0.73 -1.01
C ASN A 70 1.17 -0.32 -2.12
N SER A 71 0.02 -0.60 -2.74
CA SER A 71 -0.08 -1.54 -3.86
C SER A 71 0.66 -1.01 -5.10
N ALA A 72 0.43 0.26 -5.46
CA ALA A 72 1.14 0.92 -6.55
C ALA A 72 2.65 1.00 -6.29
N SER A 73 3.06 1.41 -5.10
CA SER A 73 4.47 1.50 -4.68
C SER A 73 5.17 0.14 -4.68
N THR A 74 4.46 -0.95 -4.41
CA THR A 74 5.01 -2.31 -4.53
C THR A 74 5.30 -2.66 -5.99
N ARG A 75 4.39 -2.33 -6.91
CA ARG A 75 4.51 -2.68 -8.32
C ARG A 75 5.45 -1.75 -9.09
N TYR A 76 5.49 -0.48 -8.72
CA TYR A 76 6.23 0.60 -9.41
C TYR A 76 7.24 1.28 -8.49
N ARG A 77 7.93 0.47 -7.67
CA ARG A 77 8.86 0.91 -6.63
C ARG A 77 9.82 2.01 -7.07
N LEU A 78 10.62 1.76 -8.11
CA LEU A 78 11.64 2.69 -8.56
C LEU A 78 11.03 3.99 -9.13
N PRO A 79 10.03 3.94 -10.03
CA PRO A 79 9.30 5.14 -10.47
C PRO A 79 8.74 5.98 -9.32
N VAL A 80 8.15 5.35 -8.29
CA VAL A 80 7.59 6.07 -7.14
C VAL A 80 8.67 6.77 -6.33
N TRP A 81 9.79 6.10 -6.06
CA TRP A 81 10.95 6.71 -5.39
C TRP A 81 11.56 7.86 -6.20
N GLN A 82 11.70 7.69 -7.51
CA GLN A 82 12.20 8.74 -8.40
C GLN A 82 11.25 9.94 -8.46
N SER A 83 9.94 9.70 -8.47
CA SER A 83 8.95 10.78 -8.41
C SER A 83 9.08 11.54 -7.10
N ALA A 84 9.13 10.84 -5.95
CA ALA A 84 9.33 11.48 -4.65
C ALA A 84 10.64 12.28 -4.59
N GLN A 85 11.71 11.76 -5.20
CA GLN A 85 13.01 12.44 -5.26
C GLN A 85 12.94 13.79 -5.96
N LYS A 86 12.20 13.89 -7.06
CA LYS A 86 12.02 15.15 -7.78
C LYS A 86 11.42 16.22 -6.87
N HIS A 87 10.41 15.85 -6.06
CA HIS A 87 9.75 16.79 -5.15
C HIS A 87 10.66 17.28 -4.02
N TRP A 88 11.33 16.39 -3.28
CA TRP A 88 12.19 16.86 -2.19
C TRP A 88 13.43 17.60 -2.71
N THR A 89 13.97 17.20 -3.87
CA THR A 89 15.06 17.95 -4.51
C THR A 89 14.60 19.35 -4.91
N SER A 90 13.41 19.49 -5.49
CA SER A 90 12.85 20.81 -5.85
C SER A 90 12.57 21.71 -4.64
N ALA A 91 12.33 21.12 -3.47
CA ALA A 91 12.15 21.83 -2.21
C ALA A 91 13.48 22.08 -1.45
N ASN A 92 14.63 21.81 -2.07
CA ASN A 92 15.97 21.93 -1.47
C ASN A 92 16.20 21.04 -0.23
N TYR A 93 15.48 19.92 -0.10
CA TYR A 93 15.75 18.94 0.95
C TYR A 93 16.96 18.08 0.59
N SER A 94 17.91 17.99 1.51
CA SER A 94 19.03 17.05 1.42
C SER A 94 18.56 15.61 1.67
N TRP A 95 19.35 14.63 1.22
CA TRP A 95 19.11 13.21 1.52
C TRP A 95 18.99 12.93 3.02
N ARG A 96 19.75 13.65 3.86
CA ARG A 96 19.69 13.50 5.32
C ARG A 96 18.34 13.97 5.88
N GLN A 97 17.89 15.16 5.50
CA GLN A 97 16.59 15.70 5.93
C GLN A 97 15.44 14.81 5.45
N THR A 98 15.49 14.35 4.21
CA THR A 98 14.49 13.42 3.67
C THR A 98 14.48 12.10 4.45
N ALA A 99 15.66 11.53 4.76
CA ALA A 99 15.74 10.29 5.53
C ALA A 99 15.15 10.45 6.94
N GLU A 100 15.39 11.60 7.58
CA GLU A 100 14.81 11.97 8.88
C GLU A 100 13.27 12.05 8.83
N VAL A 101 12.71 12.77 7.85
CA VAL A 101 11.26 12.86 7.64
C VAL A 101 10.63 11.49 7.40
N LEU A 102 11.32 10.61 6.66
CA LEU A 102 10.84 9.26 6.35
C LEU A 102 11.05 8.26 7.50
N GLY A 103 11.75 8.64 8.57
CA GLY A 103 12.08 7.77 9.70
C GLY A 103 13.00 6.59 9.32
N ILE A 104 13.90 6.77 8.35
CA ILE A 104 14.84 5.73 7.90
C ILE A 104 16.28 6.25 7.87
N SER A 105 17.27 5.35 7.90
CA SER A 105 18.67 5.78 7.75
C SER A 105 18.98 6.21 6.32
N ASN A 106 19.94 7.13 6.16
CA ASN A 106 20.35 7.62 4.85
C ASN A 106 20.81 6.48 3.92
N GLY A 107 21.56 5.50 4.45
CA GLY A 107 21.94 4.29 3.70
C GLY A 107 20.73 3.49 3.19
N ARG A 108 19.65 3.36 3.98
CA ARG A 108 18.41 2.70 3.54
C ARG A 108 17.69 3.51 2.46
N LEU A 109 17.74 4.83 2.54
CA LEU A 109 17.18 5.71 1.52
C LEU A 109 17.95 5.56 0.20
N HIS A 110 19.28 5.61 0.19
CA HIS A 110 20.09 5.34 -1.00
C HIS A 110 19.82 3.94 -1.59
N GLN A 111 19.76 2.90 -0.75
CA GLN A 111 19.41 1.54 -1.19
C GLN A 111 18.02 1.47 -1.83
N ALA A 112 17.08 2.37 -1.52
CA ALA A 112 15.76 2.33 -2.12
C ALA A 112 15.78 2.61 -3.64
N PHE A 113 16.80 3.30 -4.13
CA PHE A 113 17.00 3.64 -5.54
C PHE A 113 17.75 2.58 -6.35
N THR A 114 18.29 1.53 -5.70
CA THR A 114 18.98 0.47 -6.43
C THR A 114 17.97 -0.48 -7.10
N PRO A 115 18.23 -0.99 -8.32
CA PRO A 115 17.31 -1.89 -9.02
C PRO A 115 17.04 -3.20 -8.26
N THR A 116 18.02 -3.68 -7.49
CA THR A 116 17.97 -4.94 -6.74
C THR A 116 17.23 -4.85 -5.40
N SER A 117 16.97 -3.64 -4.91
CA SER A 117 16.29 -3.46 -3.63
C SER A 117 14.80 -3.83 -3.72
N THR A 118 14.23 -4.23 -2.58
CA THR A 118 12.79 -4.50 -2.43
C THR A 118 12.09 -3.41 -1.64
N ARG A 119 12.81 -2.34 -1.28
CA ARG A 119 12.29 -1.25 -0.43
C ARG A 119 11.30 -0.38 -1.20
N ARG A 120 10.04 -0.44 -0.82
CA ARG A 120 8.96 0.41 -1.30
C ARG A 120 8.74 1.61 -0.36
N LEU A 121 8.28 2.72 -0.91
CA LEU A 121 7.80 3.85 -0.13
C LEU A 121 6.42 3.51 0.44
N LEU A 122 6.25 3.54 1.75
CA LEU A 122 4.98 3.23 2.40
C LEU A 122 4.10 4.49 2.51
N TYR A 123 2.78 4.32 2.57
CA TYR A 123 1.85 5.45 2.67
C TYR A 123 2.13 6.38 3.86
N PRO A 124 2.41 5.92 5.10
CA PRO A 124 2.75 6.83 6.19
C PRO A 124 4.01 7.66 5.93
N GLN A 125 4.99 7.07 5.25
CA GLN A 125 6.23 7.75 4.89
C GLN A 125 5.99 8.77 3.78
N ALA A 126 5.20 8.41 2.78
CA ALA A 126 4.78 9.32 1.73
C ALA A 126 3.99 10.49 2.30
N LEU A 127 3.08 10.23 3.25
CA LEU A 127 2.28 11.25 3.92
C LEU A 127 3.17 12.20 4.72
N ALA A 128 4.06 11.67 5.55
CA ALA A 128 5.03 12.49 6.29
C ALA A 128 5.87 13.38 5.37
N LEU A 129 6.33 12.81 4.26
CA LEU A 129 7.10 13.55 3.26
C LEU A 129 6.25 14.64 2.58
N THR A 130 5.05 14.33 2.11
CA THR A 130 4.19 15.34 1.47
C THR A 130 3.78 16.45 2.44
N THR A 131 3.58 16.13 3.71
CA THR A 131 3.32 17.13 4.75
C THR A 131 4.53 18.02 4.97
N ALA A 132 5.74 17.47 5.10
CA ALA A 132 6.97 18.25 5.27
C ALA A 132 7.28 19.14 4.06
N LEU A 133 6.93 18.67 2.85
CA LEU A 133 7.10 19.39 1.59
C LEU A 133 5.91 20.32 1.27
N THR A 134 4.88 20.37 2.11
CA THR A 134 3.66 21.17 1.90
C THR A 134 2.97 20.89 0.55
N ILE A 135 2.93 19.61 0.12
CA ILE A 135 2.30 19.17 -1.13
C ILE A 135 0.80 18.92 -0.87
N PRO A 136 -0.11 19.75 -1.39
CA PRO A 136 -1.54 19.68 -1.04
C PRO A 136 -2.24 18.42 -1.57
N GLU A 137 -1.79 17.86 -2.68
CA GLU A 137 -2.36 16.63 -3.25
C GLU A 137 -1.95 15.36 -2.47
N GLY A 138 -1.04 15.49 -1.51
CA GLY A 138 -0.60 14.41 -0.65
C GLY A 138 0.10 13.27 -1.40
N PRO A 139 0.14 12.05 -0.81
CA PRO A 139 0.92 10.92 -1.34
C PRO A 139 0.63 10.54 -2.79
N ARG A 140 -0.57 10.83 -3.30
CA ARG A 140 -0.99 10.49 -4.67
C ARG A 140 -0.09 11.17 -5.72
N THR A 141 0.50 12.32 -5.41
CA THR A 141 1.44 13.01 -6.30
C THR A 141 2.64 12.14 -6.70
N PHE A 142 3.12 11.25 -5.83
CA PHE A 142 4.23 10.36 -6.17
C PHE A 142 3.85 9.23 -7.15
N LEU A 143 2.56 9.06 -7.43
CA LEU A 143 2.04 8.08 -8.39
C LEU A 143 1.79 8.68 -9.79
N ALA A 144 2.12 9.96 -10.02
CA ALA A 144 1.85 10.67 -11.28
C ALA A 144 2.51 10.06 -12.53
N HIS A 145 3.48 9.16 -12.37
CA HIS A 145 4.15 8.44 -13.46
C HIS A 145 3.74 6.95 -13.54
N VAL A 146 2.82 6.51 -12.68
CA VAL A 146 2.31 5.13 -12.66
C VAL A 146 1.12 5.03 -13.65
N PRO A 147 1.06 4.00 -14.53
CA PRO A 147 -0.01 3.81 -15.50
C PRO A 147 -1.43 3.88 -14.90
N HIS A 148 -2.36 4.54 -15.62
CA HIS A 148 -3.71 4.93 -15.15
C HIS A 148 -4.58 3.78 -14.61
N GLN A 149 -4.38 2.56 -15.11
CA GLN A 149 -5.11 1.35 -14.68
C GLN A 149 -5.01 1.04 -13.17
N TRP A 150 -4.10 1.70 -12.43
CA TRP A 150 -3.98 1.61 -10.96
C TRP A 150 -4.44 2.87 -10.20
N ARG A 151 -4.76 3.96 -10.91
CA ARG A 151 -5.34 5.18 -10.33
C ARG A 151 -6.84 5.06 -10.12
N GLU A 152 -7.50 4.30 -10.98
CA GLU A 152 -8.97 4.16 -11.02
C GLU A 152 -9.47 2.74 -10.68
N GLY A 153 -8.55 1.78 -10.49
CA GLY A 153 -8.86 0.34 -10.46
C GLY A 153 -9.61 -0.18 -9.23
N CYS A 154 -10.05 0.66 -8.30
CA CYS A 154 -10.96 0.27 -7.23
C CYS A 154 -11.94 1.40 -6.89
N SER A 155 -12.63 1.96 -7.89
CA SER A 155 -13.98 2.44 -7.57
C SER A 155 -14.75 1.24 -6.99
N PRO A 156 -15.38 1.35 -5.81
CA PRO A 156 -16.44 0.41 -5.48
C PRO A 156 -17.38 0.46 -6.69
N MET A 157 -17.68 -0.69 -7.29
CA MET A 157 -18.68 -0.76 -8.35
C MET A 157 -19.84 0.12 -7.92
N SER A 158 -20.05 1.20 -8.67
CA SER A 158 -21.23 2.03 -8.55
C SER A 158 -22.39 1.05 -8.53
N ARG A 159 -23.17 1.10 -7.46
CA ARG A 159 -24.50 0.51 -7.43
C ARG A 159 -25.23 1.06 -8.64
N GLU A 160 -25.51 0.20 -9.60
CA GLU A 160 -26.65 0.39 -10.48
C GLU A 160 -27.63 -0.74 -10.17
N VAL A 161 -28.76 -0.29 -9.62
CA VAL A 161 -30.07 -0.90 -9.38
C VAL A 161 -30.16 -2.03 -8.35
#